data_AF-A0A921UZP5-F1
#
_entry.id   AF-A0A921UZP5-F1
#
_cell.length_a   1.000
_cell.length_b   1.000
_cell.length_c   1.000
_cell.angle_alpha   90.00
_cell.angle_beta   90.00
_cell.angle_gamma   90.00
#
_symmetry.space_group_name_H-M   'P 1'
#
loop_
_entity.id
_entity.type
_entity.pdbx_description
1 polymer ?
#
loop_
_entity_poly.entity_id
_entity_poly.type
_entity_poly.pdbx_seq_one_letter_code
_entity_poly.pdbx_strand_id
1 'polypeptide(L)'
;MNNYLGIGCDAKVALDIHNLREENPEKFYSQFLNKVLYAREGAKSIIDRAFVDLPWQVRLEVDGTEIEIPEDSEGVLVANIPSYMGGVDLWQNEGENPENFDPQSIHDKMLEVVSITGAWHLGTLQVGLSRARRIAQGQSIKIQTFAPFPVQVDGEPWVQQPCTLKISHHGQAFMLRRAIEEPLGHAAAMITDVLEHAESSRVITASQKKALLQEMALRLS
;
A
#
# COMPACT_ATOMS: atom_id res chain seq x y z
N MET A 1 -2.86 -2.19 -13.83
CA MET A 1 -3.07 -1.39 -12.60
C MET A 1 -1.96 -0.37 -12.52
N ASN A 2 -2.28 0.84 -12.06
CA ASN A 2 -1.33 1.90 -11.78
C ASN A 2 -1.15 2.09 -10.27
N ASN A 3 -2.18 1.82 -9.47
CA ASN A 3 -2.20 2.09 -8.04
C ASN A 3 -2.25 0.80 -7.24
N TYR A 4 -3.37 0.07 -7.30
CA TYR A 4 -3.56 -1.13 -6.49
C TYR A 4 -4.66 -2.03 -7.04
N LEU A 5 -4.59 -3.31 -6.66
CA LEU A 5 -5.60 -4.33 -6.88
C LEU A 5 -6.03 -4.89 -5.52
N GLY A 6 -7.33 -5.02 -5.29
CA GLY A 6 -7.89 -5.62 -4.08
C GLY A 6 -8.80 -6.80 -4.39
N ILE A 7 -8.78 -7.81 -3.52
CA ILE A 7 -9.69 -8.97 -3.53
C ILE A 7 -10.29 -9.13 -2.13
N GLY A 8 -11.60 -9.36 -2.04
CA GLY A 8 -12.30 -9.59 -0.77
C GLY A 8 -12.95 -8.33 -0.21
N CYS A 9 -12.81 -8.09 1.10
CA CYS A 9 -13.60 -7.09 1.83
C CYS A 9 -13.50 -5.66 1.28
N ASP A 10 -12.29 -5.19 0.92
CA ASP A 10 -12.11 -3.87 0.27
C ASP A 10 -12.88 -3.79 -1.05
N ALA A 11 -12.63 -4.76 -1.94
CA ALA A 11 -13.26 -4.80 -3.25
C ALA A 11 -14.79 -4.89 -3.16
N LYS A 12 -15.32 -5.54 -2.11
CA LYS A 12 -16.76 -5.59 -1.85
C LYS A 12 -17.34 -4.21 -1.54
N VAL A 13 -16.68 -3.43 -0.69
CA VAL A 13 -17.11 -2.06 -0.39
C VAL A 13 -17.09 -1.20 -1.65
N ALA A 14 -16.04 -1.31 -2.47
CA ALA A 14 -15.98 -0.63 -3.76
C ALA A 14 -17.14 -1.05 -4.69
N LEU A 15 -17.41 -2.35 -4.79
CA LEU A 15 -18.50 -2.91 -5.61
C LEU A 15 -19.88 -2.43 -5.15
N ASP A 16 -20.14 -2.42 -3.85
CA ASP A 16 -21.42 -1.96 -3.30
C ASP A 16 -21.64 -0.47 -3.57
N ILE A 17 -20.59 0.34 -3.45
CA ILE A 17 -20.67 1.76 -3.80
C ILE A 17 -20.88 1.96 -5.29
N HIS A 18 -20.21 1.17 -6.14
CA HIS A 18 -20.41 1.21 -7.58
C HIS A 18 -21.86 0.90 -7.94
N ASN A 19 -22.41 -0.20 -7.43
CA ASN A 19 -23.81 -0.58 -7.68
C ASN A 19 -24.79 0.47 -7.16
N LEU A 20 -24.56 1.01 -5.96
CA LEU A 20 -25.39 2.07 -5.40
C LEU A 20 -25.39 3.33 -6.29
N ARG A 21 -24.24 3.65 -6.89
CA ARG A 21 -24.07 4.77 -7.83
C ARG A 21 -24.78 4.53 -9.15
N GLU A 22 -24.70 3.34 -9.71
CA GLU A 22 -25.42 2.98 -10.93
C GLU A 22 -26.95 3.02 -10.71
N GLU A 23 -27.42 2.55 -9.55
CA GLU A 23 -28.84 2.55 -9.20
C GLU A 23 -29.39 3.94 -8.84
N ASN A 24 -28.56 4.82 -8.27
CA ASN A 24 -28.98 6.12 -7.72
C ASN A 24 -27.99 7.25 -8.07
N PRO A 25 -27.76 7.55 -9.36
CA PRO A 25 -26.74 8.51 -9.78
C PRO A 25 -26.97 9.92 -9.21
N GLU A 26 -28.23 10.28 -8.93
CA GLU A 26 -28.62 11.56 -8.34
C GLU A 26 -28.16 11.75 -6.89
N LYS A 27 -27.65 10.70 -6.22
CA LYS A 27 -27.07 10.79 -4.87
C LYS A 27 -25.56 11.11 -4.88
N PHE A 28 -24.90 11.00 -6.03
CA PHE A 28 -23.44 11.06 -6.16
C PHE A 28 -22.91 12.39 -6.71
N TYR A 29 -23.63 13.49 -6.50
CA TYR A 29 -23.30 14.82 -7.05
C TYR A 29 -22.33 15.64 -6.19
N SER A 30 -21.99 15.18 -4.98
CA SER A 30 -21.15 15.94 -4.05
C SER A 30 -20.09 15.05 -3.41
N GLN A 31 -18.85 15.54 -3.37
CA GLN A 31 -17.73 14.82 -2.76
C GLN A 31 -17.97 14.50 -1.28
N PHE A 32 -18.58 15.42 -0.53
CA PHE A 32 -18.91 15.18 0.87
C PHE A 32 -19.93 14.04 1.02
N LEU A 33 -20.99 14.06 0.21
CA LEU A 33 -22.01 13.02 0.23
C LEU A 33 -21.43 11.66 -0.19
N ASN A 34 -20.56 11.66 -1.20
CA ASN A 34 -19.86 10.44 -1.63
C ASN A 34 -19.09 9.82 -0.45
N LYS A 35 -18.34 10.63 0.32
CA LYS A 35 -17.63 10.14 1.51
C LYS A 35 -18.57 9.55 2.57
N VAL A 36 -19.73 10.18 2.80
CA VAL A 36 -20.75 9.66 3.73
C VAL A 36 -21.32 8.33 3.24
N LEU A 37 -21.58 8.19 1.94
CA LEU A 37 -22.05 6.94 1.36
C LEU A 37 -20.99 5.83 1.50
N TYR A 38 -19.71 6.13 1.23
CA TYR A 38 -18.60 5.21 1.47
C TYR A 38 -18.54 4.73 2.92
N ALA A 39 -18.65 5.65 3.89
CA ALA A 39 -18.65 5.30 5.30
C ALA A 39 -19.86 4.40 5.66
N ARG A 40 -21.03 4.67 5.07
CA ARG A 40 -22.24 3.87 5.30
C ARG A 40 -22.11 2.46 4.75
N GLU A 41 -21.67 2.29 3.50
CA GLU A 41 -21.53 0.96 2.90
C GLU A 41 -20.38 0.18 3.54
N GLY A 42 -19.27 0.86 3.89
CA GLY A 42 -18.20 0.28 4.70
C GLY A 42 -18.74 -0.26 6.03
N ALA A 43 -19.56 0.51 6.74
CA ALA A 43 -20.17 0.07 8.01
C ALA A 43 -21.10 -1.14 7.86
N LYS A 44 -21.83 -1.28 6.75
CA LYS A 44 -22.63 -2.49 6.47
C LYS A 44 -21.74 -3.72 6.27
N SER A 45 -20.66 -3.56 5.50
CA SER A 45 -19.72 -4.66 5.23
C SER A 45 -18.98 -5.16 6.48
N ILE A 46 -18.97 -4.40 7.59
CA ILE A 46 -18.41 -4.86 8.87
C ILE A 46 -19.29 -5.96 9.50
N ILE A 47 -20.60 -5.89 9.28
CA ILE A 47 -21.56 -6.82 9.85
C ILE A 47 -21.58 -8.12 9.02
N ASP A 48 -21.42 -8.00 7.72
CA ASP A 48 -21.36 -9.10 6.78
C ASP A 48 -19.93 -9.68 6.71
N ARG A 49 -19.59 -10.61 7.61
CA ARG A 49 -18.32 -11.39 7.59
C ARG A 49 -18.24 -12.35 6.39
N ALA A 50 -18.38 -11.83 5.18
CA ALA A 50 -18.64 -12.60 3.96
C ALA A 50 -17.40 -13.33 3.41
N PHE A 51 -16.19 -12.99 3.87
CA PHE A 51 -14.94 -13.49 3.28
C PHE A 51 -14.03 -14.20 4.28
N VAL A 52 -14.61 -14.78 5.34
CA VAL A 52 -13.85 -15.62 6.29
C VAL A 52 -13.15 -16.78 5.60
N ASP A 53 -13.68 -17.27 4.48
CA ASP A 53 -13.12 -18.41 3.74
C ASP A 53 -12.03 -18.03 2.73
N LEU A 54 -11.68 -16.74 2.63
CA LEU A 54 -10.72 -16.24 1.64
C LEU A 54 -9.37 -16.98 1.66
N PRO A 55 -8.74 -17.27 2.82
CA PRO A 55 -7.42 -17.91 2.87
C PRO A 55 -7.41 -19.32 2.25
N TRP A 56 -8.54 -20.03 2.25
CA TRP A 56 -8.65 -21.37 1.67
C TRP A 56 -9.09 -21.36 0.20
N GLN A 57 -9.57 -20.22 -0.30
CA GLN A 57 -10.09 -20.06 -1.66
C GLN A 57 -9.19 -19.19 -2.55
N VAL A 58 -8.11 -18.65 -2.00
CA VAL A 58 -7.11 -17.82 -2.69
C VAL A 58 -5.73 -18.39 -2.44
N ARG A 59 -4.96 -18.62 -3.51
CA ARG A 59 -3.53 -18.92 -3.43
C ARG A 59 -2.73 -17.73 -3.94
N LEU A 60 -1.70 -17.38 -3.19
CA LEU A 60 -0.79 -16.28 -3.51
C LEU A 60 0.60 -16.84 -3.78
N GLU A 61 1.18 -16.44 -4.91
CA GLU A 61 2.56 -16.73 -5.28
C GLU A 61 3.24 -15.40 -5.63
N VAL A 62 4.43 -15.17 -5.06
CA VAL A 62 5.26 -13.99 -5.29
C VAL A 62 6.65 -14.44 -5.71
N ASP A 63 7.08 -13.98 -6.89
CA ASP A 63 8.37 -14.34 -7.51
C ASP A 63 8.64 -15.87 -7.54
N GLY A 64 7.59 -16.65 -7.79
CA GLY A 64 7.65 -18.12 -7.85
C GLY A 64 7.59 -18.83 -6.50
N THR A 65 7.47 -18.09 -5.40
CA THR A 65 7.34 -18.64 -4.04
C THR A 65 5.90 -18.54 -3.56
N GLU A 66 5.33 -19.64 -3.07
CA GLU A 66 3.99 -19.63 -2.48
C GLU A 66 4.03 -18.89 -1.13
N ILE A 67 3.10 -17.95 -0.95
CA ILE A 67 2.98 -17.11 0.24
C ILE A 67 1.72 -17.51 1.00
N GLU A 68 1.87 -17.78 2.29
CA GLU A 68 0.75 -18.13 3.16
C GLU A 68 -0.09 -16.88 3.47
N ILE A 69 -1.38 -16.93 3.14
CA ILE A 69 -2.33 -15.90 3.51
C ILE A 69 -2.79 -16.19 4.96
N PRO A 70 -2.68 -15.23 5.90
CA PRO A 70 -3.12 -15.43 7.28
C PRO A 70 -4.59 -15.87 7.38
N GLU A 71 -4.89 -16.82 8.27
CA GLU A 71 -6.22 -17.43 8.42
C GLU A 71 -7.35 -16.43 8.77
N ASP A 72 -7.00 -15.28 9.34
CA ASP A 72 -7.95 -14.21 9.66
C ASP A 72 -8.14 -13.20 8.52
N SER A 73 -7.47 -13.39 7.37
CA SER A 73 -7.54 -12.46 6.25
C SER A 73 -8.88 -12.56 5.54
N GLU A 74 -9.60 -11.45 5.45
CA GLU A 74 -10.82 -11.32 4.65
C GLU A 74 -10.59 -10.50 3.37
N GLY A 75 -9.34 -10.10 3.13
CA GLY A 75 -8.92 -9.42 1.91
C GLY A 75 -7.40 -9.49 1.69
N VAL A 76 -7.02 -9.43 0.41
CA VAL A 76 -5.64 -9.31 -0.05
C VAL A 76 -5.56 -8.12 -0.99
N LEU A 77 -4.54 -7.28 -0.78
CA LEU A 77 -4.29 -6.10 -1.59
C LEU A 77 -2.86 -6.15 -2.14
N VAL A 78 -2.73 -5.87 -3.44
CA VAL A 78 -1.46 -5.66 -4.13
C VAL A 78 -1.36 -4.16 -4.42
N ALA A 79 -0.35 -3.50 -3.88
CA ALA A 79 -0.12 -2.07 -4.01
C ALA A 79 1.14 -1.78 -4.84
N ASN A 80 1.07 -0.72 -5.64
CA ASN A 80 2.17 -0.13 -6.41
C ASN A 80 2.47 1.31 -5.96
N ILE A 81 1.60 1.92 -5.15
CA ILE A 81 1.76 3.28 -4.61
C ILE A 81 1.58 3.27 -3.08
N PRO A 82 2.19 4.23 -2.36
CA PRO A 82 2.14 4.28 -0.89
C PRO A 82 0.85 4.89 -0.32
N SER A 83 -0.21 4.96 -1.12
CA SER A 83 -1.44 5.62 -0.72
C SER A 83 -2.64 4.79 -1.15
N TYR A 84 -3.49 4.51 -0.18
CA TYR A 84 -4.70 3.73 -0.33
C TYR A 84 -5.89 4.41 0.36
N MET A 85 -7.11 4.17 -0.11
CA MET A 85 -8.37 4.61 0.52
C MET A 85 -8.35 6.06 1.07
N GLY A 86 -7.92 7.00 0.23
CA GLY A 86 -7.92 8.43 0.58
C GLY A 86 -6.71 8.90 1.38
N GLY A 87 -5.57 8.20 1.32
CA GLY A 87 -4.29 8.67 1.88
C GLY A 87 -3.68 7.78 2.94
N VAL A 88 -4.23 6.60 3.18
CA VAL A 88 -3.71 5.61 4.13
C VAL A 88 -2.41 5.03 3.59
N ASP A 89 -1.35 5.10 4.39
CA ASP A 89 -0.11 4.37 4.15
C ASP A 89 -0.22 2.96 4.75
N LEU A 90 -0.34 1.97 3.88
CA LEU A 90 -0.47 0.56 4.27
C LEU A 90 0.88 -0.08 4.56
N TRP A 91 1.93 0.35 3.87
CA TRP A 91 3.24 -0.25 4.01
C TRP A 91 3.97 0.34 5.21
N GLN A 92 3.89 1.65 5.44
CA GLN A 92 4.53 2.35 6.57
C GLN A 92 6.04 2.13 6.60
N ASN A 93 6.74 2.80 5.69
CA ASN A 93 8.22 2.77 5.63
C ASN A 93 8.88 3.15 6.96
N GLU A 94 8.21 3.99 7.76
CA GLU A 94 8.68 4.45 9.07
C GLU A 94 8.18 3.51 10.19
N GLY A 95 9.07 2.64 10.69
CA GLY A 95 8.78 1.76 11.81
C GLY A 95 9.79 0.62 11.94
N GLU A 96 9.73 -0.12 13.05
CA GLU A 96 10.44 -1.40 13.15
C GLU A 96 9.94 -2.33 12.05
N ASN A 97 10.89 -2.97 11.37
CA ASN A 97 10.63 -3.87 10.26
C ASN A 97 10.94 -5.31 10.69
N PRO A 98 10.06 -5.95 11.45
CA PRO A 98 10.30 -7.29 11.98
C PRO A 98 10.42 -8.36 10.88
N GLU A 99 9.89 -8.08 9.67
CA GLU A 99 9.79 -9.03 8.57
C GLU A 99 10.85 -8.81 7.48
N ASN A 100 11.82 -7.89 7.69
CA ASN A 100 12.93 -7.59 6.77
C ASN A 100 12.50 -7.26 5.32
N PHE A 101 11.35 -6.62 5.12
CA PHE A 101 10.95 -6.14 3.79
C PHE A 101 11.72 -4.87 3.37
N ASP A 102 11.85 -4.60 2.08
CA ASP A 102 12.42 -3.32 1.66
C ASP A 102 11.39 -2.19 1.83
N PRO A 103 11.83 -0.93 2.03
CA PRO A 103 10.94 0.21 1.98
C PRO A 103 10.19 0.26 0.65
N GLN A 104 8.89 0.52 0.69
CA GLN A 104 8.06 0.65 -0.51
C GLN A 104 8.53 1.81 -1.37
N SER A 105 8.58 1.58 -2.69
CA SER A 105 8.93 2.58 -3.68
C SER A 105 8.13 2.39 -4.97
N ILE A 106 7.72 3.50 -5.60
CA ILE A 106 6.97 3.46 -6.87
C ILE A 106 7.85 3.26 -8.11
N HIS A 107 9.17 3.19 -7.94
CA HIS A 107 10.14 3.23 -9.04
C HIS A 107 11.16 2.09 -9.02
N ASP A 108 11.04 1.15 -8.09
CA ASP A 108 11.87 -0.05 -7.99
C ASP A 108 11.32 -1.26 -8.77
N LYS A 109 10.10 -1.15 -9.29
CA LYS A 109 9.34 -2.20 -10.01
C LYS A 109 8.93 -3.38 -9.11
N MET A 110 8.93 -3.16 -7.80
CA MET A 110 8.39 -4.07 -6.81
C MET A 110 6.92 -3.75 -6.55
N LEU A 111 6.19 -4.73 -6.05
CA LEU A 111 4.81 -4.60 -5.60
C LEU A 111 4.70 -5.10 -4.17
N GLU A 112 3.95 -4.36 -3.37
CA GLU A 112 3.69 -4.67 -1.97
C GLU A 112 2.40 -5.47 -1.84
N VAL A 113 2.43 -6.58 -1.11
CA VAL A 113 1.24 -7.39 -0.82
C VAL A 113 0.93 -7.31 0.67
N VAL A 114 -0.29 -6.91 0.99
CA VAL A 114 -0.80 -6.83 2.35
C VAL A 114 -2.10 -7.63 2.51
N SER A 115 -2.34 -8.13 3.72
CA SER A 115 -3.61 -8.75 4.10
C SER A 115 -4.43 -7.88 5.07
N ILE A 116 -5.75 -8.07 5.03
CA ILE A 116 -6.71 -7.24 5.74
C ILE A 116 -7.77 -8.11 6.45
N THR A 117 -7.84 -7.99 7.77
CA THR A 117 -8.82 -8.68 8.65
C THR A 117 -10.20 -8.00 8.65
N GLY A 118 -10.86 -7.95 7.50
CA GLY A 118 -12.25 -7.48 7.35
C GLY A 118 -12.45 -5.97 7.31
N ALA A 119 -13.71 -5.53 7.17
CA ALA A 119 -14.03 -4.11 7.00
C ALA A 119 -13.83 -3.26 8.28
N TRP A 120 -13.85 -3.88 9.47
CA TRP A 120 -13.54 -3.17 10.72
C TRP A 120 -12.06 -2.79 10.77
N HIS A 121 -11.20 -3.72 10.32
CA HIS A 121 -9.78 -3.45 10.18
C HIS A 121 -9.53 -2.31 9.18
N LEU A 122 -10.21 -2.31 8.03
CA LEU A 122 -10.17 -1.18 7.09
C LEU A 122 -10.55 0.15 7.74
N GLY A 123 -11.63 0.19 8.52
CA GLY A 123 -12.05 1.41 9.22
C GLY A 123 -11.00 1.92 10.21
N THR A 124 -10.38 1.02 10.98
CA THR A 124 -9.31 1.37 11.94
C THR A 124 -8.02 1.81 11.24
N LEU A 125 -7.71 1.27 10.05
CA LEU A 125 -6.59 1.72 9.22
C LEU A 125 -6.78 3.17 8.78
N GLN A 126 -8.00 3.53 8.38
CA GLN A 126 -8.32 4.88 7.90
C GLN A 126 -8.13 5.96 8.97
N VAL A 127 -8.34 5.62 10.24
CA VAL A 127 -8.18 6.53 11.38
C VAL A 127 -6.82 6.38 12.08
N GLY A 128 -5.92 5.55 11.54
CA GLY A 128 -4.56 5.36 12.09
C GLY A 128 -4.50 4.57 13.40
N LEU A 129 -5.52 3.76 13.70
CA LEU A 129 -5.59 2.94 14.91
C LEU A 129 -5.09 1.49 14.70
N SER A 130 -4.80 1.10 13.46
CA SER A 130 -4.29 -0.22 13.11
C SER A 130 -3.28 -0.14 11.96
N ARG A 131 -2.69 -1.29 11.61
CA ARG A 131 -1.70 -1.42 10.53
C ARG A 131 -2.04 -2.62 9.66
N ALA A 132 -1.90 -2.46 8.35
CA ALA A 132 -2.08 -3.57 7.44
C ALA A 132 -0.97 -4.60 7.68
N ARG A 133 -1.30 -5.87 7.55
CA ARG A 133 -0.29 -6.92 7.71
C ARG A 133 0.45 -7.07 6.40
N ARG A 134 1.75 -6.77 6.39
CA ARG A 134 2.62 -7.05 5.24
C ARG A 134 2.76 -8.56 5.12
N ILE A 135 2.67 -9.09 3.90
CA ILE A 135 2.76 -10.54 3.68
C ILE A 135 3.77 -10.92 2.60
N ALA A 136 4.01 -10.04 1.62
CA ALA A 136 5.07 -10.24 0.63
C ALA A 136 5.45 -8.94 -0.09
N GLN A 137 6.61 -8.94 -0.72
CA GLN A 137 7.07 -7.92 -1.67
C GLN A 137 7.74 -8.62 -2.85
N GLY A 138 7.44 -8.25 -4.09
CA GLY A 138 7.99 -8.92 -5.27
C GLY A 138 7.68 -8.28 -6.62
N GLN A 139 8.30 -8.76 -7.69
CA GLN A 139 8.15 -8.22 -9.05
C GLN A 139 7.01 -8.88 -9.85
N SER A 140 6.70 -10.14 -9.52
CA SER A 140 5.64 -10.92 -10.14
C SER A 140 4.72 -11.51 -9.09
N ILE A 141 3.45 -11.08 -9.12
CA ILE A 141 2.41 -11.56 -8.24
C ILE A 141 1.46 -12.44 -9.05
N LYS A 142 1.18 -13.64 -8.57
CA LYS A 142 0.19 -14.54 -9.12
C LYS A 142 -0.83 -14.88 -8.05
N ILE A 143 -2.09 -14.54 -8.32
CA ILE A 143 -3.21 -14.81 -7.42
C ILE A 143 -4.15 -15.77 -8.13
N GLN A 144 -4.36 -16.95 -7.54
CA GLN A 144 -5.32 -17.92 -8.04
C GLN A 144 -6.54 -17.95 -7.13
N THR A 145 -7.72 -17.74 -7.71
CA THR A 145 -9.00 -17.80 -7.00
C THR A 145 -9.76 -19.08 -7.38
N PHE A 146 -10.34 -19.77 -6.40
CA PHE A 146 -11.10 -21.01 -6.59
C PHE A 146 -12.62 -20.82 -6.42
N ALA A 147 -13.04 -19.65 -5.96
CA ALA A 147 -14.43 -19.22 -5.85
C ALA A 147 -14.62 -17.83 -6.49
N PRO A 148 -15.87 -17.41 -6.77
CA PRO A 148 -16.15 -16.04 -7.17
C PRO A 148 -15.82 -15.06 -6.04
N PHE A 149 -15.04 -14.02 -6.34
CA PHE A 149 -14.70 -12.97 -5.39
C PHE A 149 -14.97 -11.58 -5.97
N PRO A 150 -15.36 -10.59 -5.14
CA PRO A 150 -15.25 -9.20 -5.54
C PRO A 150 -13.77 -8.86 -5.72
N VAL A 151 -13.46 -8.22 -6.83
CA VAL A 151 -12.14 -7.70 -7.19
C VAL A 151 -12.30 -6.25 -7.58
N GLN A 152 -11.32 -5.42 -7.26
CA GLN A 152 -11.25 -4.06 -7.78
C GLN A 152 -9.83 -3.74 -8.23
N VAL A 153 -9.72 -2.93 -9.29
CA VAL A 153 -8.46 -2.40 -9.78
C VAL A 153 -8.61 -0.91 -9.97
N ASP A 154 -7.74 -0.14 -9.31
CA ASP A 154 -7.71 1.33 -9.41
C ASP A 154 -9.09 2.00 -9.21
N GLY A 155 -9.97 1.40 -8.40
CA GLY A 155 -11.31 1.89 -8.11
C GLY A 155 -12.43 1.36 -9.02
N GLU A 156 -12.14 0.50 -9.98
CA GLU A 156 -13.13 -0.18 -10.84
C GLU A 156 -13.41 -1.60 -10.30
N PRO A 157 -14.59 -1.86 -9.71
CA PRO A 157 -14.90 -3.14 -9.08
C PRO A 157 -15.75 -4.06 -9.96
N TRP A 158 -15.62 -5.38 -9.77
CA TRP A 158 -16.47 -6.40 -10.38
C TRP A 158 -16.45 -7.71 -9.58
N VAL A 159 -17.33 -8.65 -9.92
CA VAL A 159 -17.24 -10.04 -9.41
C VAL A 159 -16.41 -10.88 -10.36
N GLN A 160 -15.24 -11.32 -9.92
CA GLN A 160 -14.34 -12.18 -10.67
C GLN A 160 -14.68 -13.65 -10.42
N GLN A 161 -15.00 -14.38 -11.49
CA GLN A 161 -15.12 -15.85 -11.44
C GLN A 161 -13.75 -16.51 -11.19
N PRO A 162 -13.69 -17.77 -10.69
CA PRO A 162 -12.43 -18.48 -10.45
C PRO A 162 -11.44 -18.34 -11.60
N CYS A 163 -10.25 -17.82 -11.31
CA CYS A 163 -9.27 -17.49 -12.34
C CYS A 163 -7.84 -17.45 -11.77
N THR A 164 -6.88 -17.18 -12.64
CA THR A 164 -5.51 -16.82 -12.24
C THR A 164 -5.19 -15.42 -12.73
N LEU A 165 -5.02 -14.50 -11.79
CA LEU A 165 -4.55 -13.14 -12.03
C LEU A 165 -3.03 -13.14 -11.98
N LYS A 166 -2.40 -12.52 -12.96
CA LYS A 166 -0.94 -12.32 -13.01
C LYS A 166 -0.66 -10.84 -13.11
N ILE A 167 0.10 -10.32 -12.16
CA ILE A 167 0.48 -8.93 -12.07
C ILE A 167 2.00 -8.86 -12.15
N SER A 168 2.49 -8.05 -13.07
CA SER A 168 3.92 -7.81 -13.26
C SER A 168 4.13 -6.44 -13.89
N HIS A 169 5.33 -5.89 -13.76
CA HIS A 169 5.69 -4.64 -14.40
C HIS A 169 5.47 -4.70 -15.93
N HIS A 170 4.70 -3.75 -16.46
CA HIS A 170 4.48 -3.59 -17.91
C HIS A 170 5.20 -2.37 -18.47
N GLY A 171 5.11 -1.22 -17.79
CA GLY A 171 5.75 0.02 -18.21
C GLY A 171 5.76 1.06 -17.10
N GLN A 172 6.49 2.14 -17.33
CA GLN A 172 6.66 3.23 -16.38
C GLN A 172 6.43 4.57 -17.08
N ALA A 173 5.71 5.48 -16.42
CA ALA A 173 5.43 6.82 -16.91
C ALA A 173 6.09 7.86 -16.00
N PHE A 174 6.56 8.96 -16.60
CA PHE A 174 7.03 10.11 -15.83
C PHE A 174 5.82 10.93 -15.38
N MET A 175 5.69 11.10 -14.06
CA MET A 175 4.59 11.84 -13.44
C MET A 175 5.14 13.10 -12.76
N LEU A 176 4.39 14.20 -12.83
CA LEU A 176 4.72 15.39 -12.05
C LEU A 176 4.49 15.08 -10.57
N ARG A 177 5.57 15.12 -9.78
CA ARG A 177 5.49 15.08 -8.32
C ARG A 177 5.54 16.50 -7.80
N ARG A 178 4.80 16.80 -6.73
CA ARG A 178 5.05 18.02 -5.95
C ARG A 178 6.52 18.03 -5.58
N ALA A 179 7.23 19.11 -5.89
CA ALA A 179 8.54 19.35 -5.31
C ALA A 179 8.33 19.39 -3.80
N ILE A 180 8.65 18.28 -3.14
CA ILE A 180 8.91 18.29 -1.72
C ILE A 180 10.21 19.07 -1.69
N GLU A 181 10.18 20.33 -1.24
CA GLU A 181 11.36 20.85 -0.57
C GLU A 181 11.57 19.82 0.55
N GLU A 182 12.45 18.84 0.33
CA GLU A 182 13.00 18.13 1.47
C GLU A 182 13.42 19.25 2.41
N PRO A 183 12.86 19.32 3.64
CA PRO A 183 13.38 20.29 4.56
C PRO A 183 14.86 19.99 4.58
N LEU A 184 15.71 20.96 4.21
CA LEU A 184 17.15 20.77 4.12
C LEU A 184 17.70 19.98 5.32
N GLY A 185 17.01 20.07 6.47
CA GLY A 185 17.21 19.26 7.66
C GLY A 185 17.17 17.72 7.51
N HIS A 186 16.31 17.09 6.71
CA HIS A 186 16.28 15.61 6.61
C HIS A 186 17.48 15.08 5.82
N ALA A 187 17.77 15.66 4.66
CA ALA A 187 18.98 15.36 3.91
C ALA A 187 20.24 15.69 4.72
N ALA A 188 20.26 16.83 5.42
CA ALA A 188 21.37 17.20 6.30
C ALA A 188 21.54 16.21 7.46
N ALA A 189 20.46 15.69 8.03
CA ALA A 189 20.50 14.68 9.09
C ALA A 189 21.11 13.36 8.58
N MET A 190 20.61 12.83 7.46
CA MET A 190 21.18 11.60 6.87
C MET A 190 22.65 11.75 6.51
N ILE A 191 23.05 12.90 5.93
CA ILE A 191 24.46 13.12 5.59
C ILE A 191 25.31 13.25 6.86
N THR A 192 24.80 13.88 7.92
CA THR A 192 25.49 13.96 9.21
C THR A 192 25.71 12.58 9.82
N ASP A 193 24.69 11.72 9.80
CA ASP A 193 24.77 10.34 10.28
C ASP A 193 25.79 9.51 9.48
N VAL A 194 25.79 9.63 8.15
CA VAL A 194 26.78 8.98 7.28
C VAL A 194 28.20 9.46 7.60
N LEU A 195 28.40 10.76 7.81
CA LEU A 195 29.71 11.31 8.15
C LEU A 195 30.17 10.91 9.56
N GLU A 196 29.25 10.79 10.52
CA GLU A 196 29.53 10.24 11.85
C GLU A 196 29.91 8.75 11.80
N HIS A 197 29.18 7.97 11.03
CA HIS A 197 29.50 6.57 10.82
C HIS A 197 30.86 6.39 10.11
N ALA A 198 31.16 7.22 9.11
CA ALA A 198 32.42 7.19 8.39
C ALA A 198 33.62 7.59 9.29
N GLU A 199 33.44 8.54 10.21
CA GLU A 199 34.46 8.90 11.19
C GLU A 199 34.70 7.77 12.21
N SER A 200 33.62 7.22 12.78
CA SER A 200 33.71 6.13 13.77
C SER A 200 34.30 4.84 13.16
N SER A 201 34.00 4.57 11.89
CA SER A 201 34.57 3.47 11.12
C SER A 201 35.95 3.75 10.52
N ARG A 202 36.53 4.94 10.79
CA ARG A 202 37.85 5.38 10.31
C ARG A 202 38.00 5.44 8.78
N VAL A 203 36.89 5.57 8.06
CA VAL A 203 36.86 5.82 6.61
C VAL A 203 37.32 7.25 6.32
N ILE A 204 36.97 8.19 7.21
CA ILE A 204 37.42 9.58 7.17
C ILE A 204 38.00 10.00 8.53
N THR A 205 38.84 11.03 8.52
CA THR A 205 39.37 11.67 9.74
C THR A 205 38.42 12.75 10.25
N ALA A 206 38.54 13.11 11.53
CA ALA A 206 37.79 14.21 12.16
C ALA A 206 37.96 15.55 11.42
N SER A 207 39.16 15.81 10.88
CA SER A 207 39.42 17.02 10.08
C SER A 207 38.72 16.99 8.72
N GLN A 208 38.68 15.84 8.05
CA GLN A 208 37.93 15.66 6.80
C GLN A 208 36.41 15.80 7.03
N LYS A 209 35.87 15.20 8.09
CA LYS A 209 34.45 15.38 8.48
C LYS A 209 34.12 16.86 8.67
N LYS A 210 34.94 17.60 9.42
CA LYS A 210 34.73 19.03 9.66
C LYS A 210 34.75 19.85 8.37
N ALA A 211 35.67 19.56 7.45
CA ALA A 211 35.75 20.24 6.15
C ALA A 211 34.52 19.95 5.28
N LEU A 212 34.04 18.70 5.25
CA LEU A 212 32.85 18.31 4.51
C LEU A 212 31.59 18.99 5.06
N LEU A 213 31.41 19.03 6.39
CA LEU A 213 30.28 19.73 7.02
C LEU A 213 30.31 21.24 6.75
N GLN A 214 31.49 21.88 6.74
CA GLN A 214 31.63 23.30 6.39
C GLN A 214 31.27 23.56 4.92
N GLU A 215 31.77 22.74 4.00
CA GLU A 215 31.46 22.86 2.58
C GLU A 215 29.97 22.66 2.29
N MET A 216 29.33 21.71 3.00
CA MET A 216 27.88 21.53 2.94
C MET A 216 27.13 22.76 3.44
N ALA A 217 27.50 23.31 4.59
CA ALA A 217 26.85 24.50 5.14
C ALA A 217 26.92 25.69 4.17
N LEU A 218 28.01 25.84 3.42
CA LEU A 218 28.20 26.87 2.39
C LEU A 218 27.34 26.65 1.13
N ARG A 219 27.01 25.40 0.81
CA ARG A 219 26.21 25.04 -0.38
C ARG A 219 24.72 24.95 -0.10
N LEU A 220 24.34 24.87 1.17
CA LEU A 220 22.96 24.79 1.65
C LEU A 220 22.42 26.15 2.14
N SER A 221 23.25 27.21 2.14
CA SER A 221 22.88 28.61 2.38
C SER A 221 22.53 29.34 1.09
#